data_AF-A0A453HJJ9-F1
#
_entry.id   AF-A0A453HJJ9-F1
#
_cell.length_a   1.000
_cell.length_b   1.000
_cell.length_c   1.000
_cell.angle_alpha   90.00
_cell.angle_beta   90.00
_cell.angle_gamma   90.00
#
_symmetry.space_group_name_H-M   'P 1'
#
loop_
_entity.id
_entity.type
_entity.pdbx_description
1 polymer ?
#
loop_
_entity_poly.entity_id
_entity_poly.type
_entity_poly.pdbx_seq_one_letter_code
_entity_poly.pdbx_strand_id
1 'polypeptide(L)'
;MAGRGTDIILGGNPKMLAKEIVEDNVLPFLSHDTPDVETEGESTSHKGLSKIKLGPSSLALLAKAAIMAKYVHKSESNEWSFQKAKSAVMESIEMSNTIGLEKLQERVAEVTEMYPLCDAIALAYATVLKDCEIHCFDEGAEVKTLGGLHVIGTSLHESRRIDNQLRGRAGRQGDPGSTRFMVSLQDEMFRKFNLDTEWAVRLISRITDGEDIAIESNAVVKQLLGLQINAEKYYFGIRKNLVEFDEVLEVYNFSQLLYFYTVVSFPDRYANIQLFFGFVLYKVLLVTPEYR
;
A
#
# COMPACT_ATOMS: atom_id res chain seq x y z
N MET A 1 -16.04 8.59 -1.14
CA MET A 1 -15.00 7.96 -1.98
C MET A 1 -14.24 6.96 -1.13
N ALA A 2 -14.56 5.68 -1.24
CA ALA A 2 -13.73 4.61 -0.68
C ALA A 2 -12.38 4.66 -1.43
N GLY A 3 -11.28 4.77 -0.68
CA GLY A 3 -9.95 4.99 -1.24
C GLY A 3 -9.51 3.84 -2.15
N ARG A 4 -8.57 4.14 -3.06
CA ARG A 4 -7.78 3.19 -3.84
C ARG A 4 -6.91 2.31 -2.92
N GLY A 5 -7.52 1.53 -2.03
CA GLY A 5 -6.82 0.52 -1.25
C GLY A 5 -6.69 -0.74 -2.10
N THR A 6 -5.50 -1.35 -2.10
CA THR A 6 -5.23 -2.63 -2.74
C THR A 6 -6.33 -3.64 -2.43
N ASP A 7 -6.86 -4.27 -3.48
CA ASP A 7 -7.92 -5.27 -3.40
C ASP A 7 -7.34 -6.51 -2.74
N ILE A 8 -7.92 -6.89 -1.59
CA ILE A 8 -7.61 -8.18 -0.97
C ILE A 8 -8.43 -9.21 -1.75
N ILE A 9 -7.75 -9.91 -2.65
CA ILE A 9 -8.35 -10.96 -3.48
C ILE A 9 -8.45 -12.22 -2.62
N LEU A 10 -9.65 -12.76 -2.48
CA LEU A 10 -9.85 -14.07 -1.85
C LEU A 10 -9.15 -15.14 -2.71
N GLY A 11 -8.23 -15.89 -2.11
CA GLY A 11 -7.36 -16.83 -2.84
C GLY A 11 -5.98 -16.26 -3.24
N GLY A 12 -5.72 -14.97 -2.99
CA GLY A 12 -4.40 -14.36 -3.19
C GLY A 12 -4.15 -13.84 -4.61
N ASN A 13 -2.90 -13.44 -4.87
CA ASN A 13 -2.46 -12.93 -6.18
C ASN A 13 -1.62 -13.99 -6.90
N PRO A 14 -2.11 -14.60 -7.99
CA PRO A 14 -1.41 -15.70 -8.67
C PRO A 14 -0.08 -15.25 -9.28
N LYS A 15 0.03 -13.99 -9.73
CA LYS A 15 1.28 -13.45 -10.29
C LYS A 15 2.37 -13.31 -9.23
N MET A 16 2.00 -12.85 -8.04
CA MET A 16 2.92 -12.70 -6.92
C MET A 16 3.43 -14.08 -6.46
N LEU A 17 2.51 -15.06 -6.31
CA LEU A 17 2.84 -16.42 -5.93
C LEU A 17 3.73 -17.11 -6.95
N ALA A 18 3.43 -17.00 -8.25
CA ALA A 18 4.24 -17.58 -9.30
C ALA A 18 5.66 -16.96 -9.35
N LYS A 19 5.76 -15.65 -9.14
CA LYS A 19 7.05 -14.96 -9.04
C LYS A 19 7.86 -15.48 -7.86
N GLU A 20 7.26 -15.54 -6.67
CA GLU A 20 7.91 -16.02 -5.44
C GLU A 20 8.40 -17.48 -5.61
N ILE A 21 7.58 -18.36 -6.17
CA ILE A 21 7.96 -19.76 -6.45
C ILE A 21 9.18 -19.83 -7.39
N VAL A 22 9.20 -19.02 -8.45
CA VAL A 22 10.31 -19.02 -9.40
C VAL A 22 11.57 -18.44 -8.74
N GLU A 23 11.45 -17.35 -7.99
CA GLU A 23 12.56 -16.73 -7.25
C GLU A 23 13.17 -17.73 -6.25
N ASP A 24 12.35 -18.39 -5.43
CA ASP A 24 12.78 -19.38 -4.43
C ASP A 24 13.49 -20.59 -5.05
N ASN A 25 13.12 -20.99 -6.26
CA ASN A 25 13.70 -22.15 -6.94
C ASN A 25 14.88 -21.82 -7.84
N VAL A 26 15.09 -20.56 -8.22
CA VAL A 26 16.13 -20.15 -9.17
C VAL A 26 17.23 -19.33 -8.50
N LEU A 27 16.88 -18.36 -7.64
CA LEU A 27 17.86 -17.46 -7.00
C LEU A 27 18.92 -18.20 -6.18
N PRO A 28 18.61 -19.25 -5.38
CA PRO A 28 19.63 -19.96 -4.60
C PRO A 28 20.70 -20.64 -5.47
N PHE A 29 20.42 -20.88 -6.75
CA PHE A 29 21.37 -21.47 -7.69
C PHE A 29 22.15 -20.43 -8.50
N LEU A 30 21.74 -19.16 -8.47
CA LEU A 30 22.41 -18.04 -9.15
C LEU A 30 23.34 -17.27 -8.22
N SER A 31 22.98 -17.08 -6.95
CA SER A 31 23.77 -16.31 -5.98
C SER A 31 23.73 -16.96 -4.59
N HIS A 32 24.87 -17.01 -3.91
CA HIS A 32 24.98 -17.44 -2.51
C HIS A 32 24.86 -16.30 -1.50
N ASP A 33 24.81 -15.05 -1.97
CA ASP A 33 24.74 -13.88 -1.09
C ASP A 33 23.36 -13.80 -0.43
N THR A 34 23.36 -13.70 0.91
CA THR A 34 22.18 -13.29 1.67
C THR A 34 21.82 -11.86 1.30
N PRO A 35 20.53 -11.49 1.24
CA PRO A 35 20.13 -10.13 0.91
C PRO A 35 20.84 -9.14 1.85
N ASP A 36 21.66 -8.26 1.27
CA ASP A 36 22.27 -7.16 2.00
C ASP A 36 21.14 -6.35 2.65
N VAL A 37 21.14 -6.36 3.98
CA VAL A 37 20.19 -5.65 4.83
C VAL A 37 20.48 -4.16 4.66
N GLU A 38 19.70 -3.48 3.83
CA GLU A 38 19.39 -2.04 3.92
C GLU A 38 18.32 -1.65 2.88
N THR A 39 17.17 -2.33 2.91
CA THR A 39 15.92 -1.73 2.42
C THR A 39 14.86 -1.93 3.49
N GLU A 40 14.58 -0.86 4.22
CA GLU A 40 13.46 -0.80 5.14
C GLU A 40 12.16 -1.11 4.38
N GLY A 41 11.51 -2.22 4.77
CA GLY A 41 10.10 -2.46 4.47
C GLY A 41 9.81 -3.47 3.37
N GLU A 42 10.26 -4.72 3.48
CA GLU A 42 9.55 -5.89 2.91
C GLU A 42 10.12 -7.22 3.46
N SER A 43 10.14 -7.39 4.79
CA SER A 43 10.28 -8.71 5.39
C SER A 43 8.90 -9.37 5.51
N THR A 44 8.30 -9.74 4.39
CA THR A 44 7.14 -10.65 4.42
C THR A 44 7.64 -12.03 4.84
N SER A 45 7.48 -12.31 6.13
CA SER A 45 7.58 -13.61 6.79
C SER A 45 7.19 -14.79 5.87
N HIS A 46 8.19 -15.37 5.20
CA HIS A 46 8.11 -16.64 4.47
C HIS A 46 8.01 -17.81 5.47
N LYS A 47 6.81 -18.15 5.92
CA LYS A 47 6.59 -19.42 6.66
C LYS A 47 5.16 -19.94 6.68
N GLY A 48 4.23 -19.31 5.97
CA GLY A 48 2.79 -19.60 6.10
C GLY A 48 2.02 -19.81 4.81
N LEU A 49 2.66 -19.80 3.63
CA LEU A 49 1.95 -20.09 2.39
C LEU A 49 1.71 -21.61 2.28
N SER A 50 0.47 -22.00 1.99
CA SER A 50 0.10 -23.36 1.66
C SER A 50 1.06 -23.89 0.58
N LYS A 51 1.59 -25.10 0.76
CA LYS A 51 2.43 -25.74 -0.26
C LYS A 51 1.58 -25.96 -1.50
N ILE A 52 1.65 -25.03 -2.46
CA ILE A 52 0.95 -25.11 -3.74
C ILE A 52 1.35 -26.43 -4.40
N LYS A 53 0.35 -27.24 -4.77
CA LYS A 53 0.58 -28.48 -5.53
C LYS A 53 0.82 -28.13 -6.99
N LEU A 54 2.08 -27.90 -7.33
CA LEU A 54 2.50 -27.70 -8.72
C LEU A 54 2.32 -28.99 -9.53
N GLY A 55 1.91 -28.85 -10.78
CA GLY A 55 1.81 -29.97 -11.71
C GLY A 55 3.18 -30.59 -12.04
N PRO A 56 3.21 -31.82 -12.57
CA PRO A 56 4.47 -32.47 -12.97
C PRO A 56 5.22 -31.70 -14.07
N SER A 57 4.48 -31.02 -14.96
CA SER A 57 5.08 -30.21 -16.04
C SER A 57 5.77 -28.95 -15.53
N SER A 58 5.17 -28.22 -14.58
CA SER A 58 5.75 -27.01 -14.02
C SER A 58 6.97 -27.34 -13.15
N LEU A 59 6.92 -28.43 -12.38
CA LEU A 59 8.07 -28.96 -11.65
C LEU A 59 9.24 -29.34 -12.57
N ALA A 60 8.95 -30.00 -13.70
CA ALA A 60 9.99 -30.35 -14.66
C ALA A 60 10.67 -29.12 -15.29
N LEU A 61 9.89 -28.09 -15.62
CA LEU A 61 10.40 -26.84 -16.20
C LEU A 61 11.16 -25.99 -15.17
N LEU A 62 10.69 -25.93 -13.92
CA LEU A 62 11.42 -25.31 -12.82
C LEU A 62 12.75 -26.01 -12.56
N ALA A 63 12.76 -27.35 -12.54
CA ALA A 63 13.99 -28.12 -12.41
C ALA A 63 14.96 -27.85 -13.58
N LYS A 64 14.44 -27.74 -14.82
CA LYS A 64 15.22 -27.34 -15.99
C LYS A 64 15.83 -25.95 -15.79
N ALA A 65 15.04 -24.96 -15.36
CA ALA A 65 15.53 -23.61 -15.08
C ALA A 65 16.58 -23.57 -13.95
N ALA A 66 16.41 -24.36 -12.90
CA ALA A 66 17.37 -24.46 -11.79
C ALA A 66 18.72 -25.08 -12.22
N ILE A 67 18.68 -26.14 -13.03
CA ILE A 67 19.90 -26.75 -13.60
C ILE A 67 20.64 -25.74 -14.49
N MET A 68 19.90 -24.97 -15.27
CA MET A 68 20.43 -23.93 -16.15
C MET A 68 21.07 -22.80 -15.36
N ALA A 69 20.41 -22.32 -14.30
CA ALA A 69 20.95 -21.33 -13.38
C ALA A 69 22.29 -21.79 -12.80
N LYS A 70 22.35 -23.06 -12.35
CA LYS A 70 23.57 -23.65 -11.81
C LYS A 70 24.70 -23.76 -12.85
N TYR A 71 24.37 -24.00 -14.12
CA TYR A 71 25.34 -24.04 -15.20
C TYR A 71 25.90 -22.64 -15.51
N VAL A 72 25.02 -21.63 -15.64
CA VAL A 72 25.40 -20.24 -15.90
C VAL A 72 26.29 -19.69 -14.78
N HIS A 73 25.92 -19.96 -13.53
CA HIS A 73 26.71 -19.59 -12.37
C HIS A 73 28.13 -20.20 -12.42
N LYS A 74 28.25 -21.46 -12.87
CA LYS A 74 29.54 -22.15 -13.02
C LYS A 74 30.35 -21.64 -14.22
N SER A 75 29.71 -21.25 -15.33
CA SER A 75 30.42 -20.74 -16.51
C SER A 75 30.91 -19.30 -16.32
N GLU A 76 30.17 -18.47 -15.58
CA GLU A 76 30.49 -17.05 -15.37
C GLU A 76 31.36 -16.78 -14.13
N SER A 77 32.08 -17.78 -13.63
CA SER A 77 33.09 -17.62 -12.56
C SER A 77 32.61 -16.80 -11.33
N ASN A 78 31.38 -17.05 -10.86
CA ASN A 78 30.85 -16.49 -9.60
C ASN A 78 30.52 -14.97 -9.63
N GLU A 79 30.33 -14.33 -10.79
CA GLU A 79 30.04 -12.88 -10.92
C GLU A 79 28.57 -12.46 -10.70
N TRP A 80 27.72 -13.33 -10.15
CA TRP A 80 26.30 -13.01 -9.94
C TRP A 80 26.05 -12.44 -8.55
N SER A 81 25.95 -11.11 -8.46
CA SER A 81 25.39 -10.45 -7.28
C SER A 81 23.89 -10.75 -7.16
N PHE A 82 23.36 -10.76 -5.93
CA PHE A 82 21.94 -10.98 -5.67
C PHE A 82 21.03 -10.02 -6.46
N GLN A 83 21.42 -8.75 -6.59
CA GLN A 83 20.67 -7.75 -7.36
C GLN A 83 20.62 -8.07 -8.86
N LYS A 84 21.74 -8.53 -9.44
CA LYS A 84 21.82 -8.94 -10.86
C LYS A 84 21.00 -10.21 -11.12
N ALA A 85 20.99 -11.15 -10.17
CA ALA A 85 20.13 -12.33 -10.24
C ALA A 85 18.65 -11.95 -10.23
N LYS A 86 18.25 -11.06 -9.31
CA LYS A 86 16.87 -10.59 -9.21
C LYS A 86 16.41 -9.82 -10.44
N SER A 87 17.26 -8.95 -11.02
CA SER A 87 16.93 -8.22 -12.25
C SER A 87 16.76 -9.16 -13.44
N ALA A 88 17.63 -10.16 -13.61
CA ALA A 88 17.53 -11.14 -14.70
C ALA A 88 16.24 -11.99 -14.62
N VAL A 89 15.84 -12.41 -13.40
CA VAL A 89 14.56 -13.09 -13.19
C VAL A 89 13.39 -12.18 -13.55
N MET A 90 13.46 -10.90 -13.15
CA MET A 90 12.42 -9.92 -13.45
C MET A 90 12.28 -9.67 -14.97
N GLU A 91 13.40 -9.49 -15.69
CA GLU A 91 13.40 -9.37 -17.16
C GLU A 91 12.81 -10.61 -17.84
N SER A 92 13.11 -11.80 -17.31
CA SER A 92 12.54 -13.06 -17.81
C SER A 92 11.02 -13.14 -17.61
N ILE A 93 10.52 -12.64 -16.48
CA ILE A 93 9.08 -12.55 -16.19
C ILE A 93 8.40 -11.55 -17.13
N GLU A 94 9.02 -10.39 -17.39
CA GLU A 94 8.51 -9.42 -18.36
C GLU A 94 8.48 -9.99 -19.77
N MET A 95 9.51 -10.74 -20.16
CA MET A 95 9.57 -11.45 -21.43
C MET A 95 8.45 -12.49 -21.55
N SER A 96 8.14 -13.22 -20.47
CA SER A 96 7.01 -14.15 -20.44
C SER A 96 5.66 -13.47 -20.66
N ASN A 97 5.49 -12.21 -20.25
CA ASN A 97 4.24 -11.49 -20.44
C ASN A 97 4.07 -10.94 -21.86
N THR A 98 5.18 -10.76 -22.60
CA THR A 98 5.18 -10.21 -23.97
C THR A 98 5.18 -11.30 -25.04
N ILE A 99 5.82 -12.44 -24.76
CA ILE A 99 5.95 -13.56 -25.69
C ILE A 99 5.00 -14.67 -25.24
N GLY A 100 4.07 -15.07 -26.13
CA GLY A 100 3.13 -16.16 -25.86
C GLY A 100 3.82 -17.52 -25.64
N LEU A 101 3.18 -18.39 -24.86
CA LEU A 101 3.72 -19.69 -24.42
C LEU A 101 4.26 -20.56 -25.56
N GLU A 102 3.56 -20.59 -26.70
CA GLU A 102 3.94 -21.39 -27.88
C GLU A 102 5.26 -20.90 -28.50
N LYS A 103 5.44 -19.58 -28.64
CA LYS A 103 6.67 -18.98 -29.15
C LYS A 103 7.85 -19.14 -28.21
N LEU A 104 7.60 -19.17 -26.89
CA LEU A 104 8.65 -19.46 -25.90
C LEU A 104 9.10 -20.92 -26.00
N GLN A 105 8.17 -21.85 -26.19
CA GLN A 105 8.52 -23.27 -26.39
C GLN A 105 9.31 -23.48 -27.68
N GLU A 106 8.94 -22.80 -28.78
CA GLU A 106 9.70 -22.82 -30.04
C GLU A 106 11.12 -22.25 -29.85
N ARG A 107 11.28 -21.09 -29.21
CA ARG A 107 12.61 -20.52 -28.93
C ARG A 107 13.47 -21.42 -28.05
N VAL A 108 12.89 -22.04 -27.03
CA VAL A 108 13.60 -23.01 -26.17
C VAL A 108 13.98 -24.28 -26.95
N ALA A 109 13.25 -24.63 -28.00
CA ALA A 109 13.55 -25.79 -28.86
C ALA A 109 14.55 -25.46 -29.99
N GLU A 110 14.53 -24.24 -30.53
CA GLU A 110 15.43 -23.81 -31.62
C GLU A 110 16.84 -23.47 -31.11
N VAL A 111 16.98 -22.92 -29.89
CA VAL A 111 18.28 -22.52 -29.34
C VAL A 111 19.05 -23.75 -28.84
N THR A 112 19.70 -24.44 -29.77
CA THR A 112 20.40 -25.72 -29.54
C THR A 112 21.85 -25.54 -29.06
N GLU A 113 22.46 -24.35 -29.20
CA GLU A 113 23.91 -24.16 -28.95
C GLU A 113 24.27 -23.26 -27.76
N MET A 114 23.37 -22.37 -27.32
CA MET A 114 23.59 -21.48 -26.17
C MET A 114 22.31 -21.42 -25.34
N TYR A 115 22.16 -22.37 -24.44
CA TYR A 115 20.99 -22.57 -23.59
C TYR A 115 20.58 -21.28 -22.85
N PRO A 116 19.47 -20.62 -23.23
CA PRO A 116 19.12 -19.30 -22.71
C PRO A 116 18.42 -19.41 -21.35
N LEU A 117 19.12 -18.98 -20.30
CA LEU A 117 18.60 -18.94 -18.92
C LEU A 117 17.27 -18.17 -18.84
N CYS A 118 17.19 -17.02 -19.50
CA CYS A 118 16.01 -16.15 -19.43
C CYS A 118 14.77 -16.80 -20.06
N ASP A 119 14.89 -17.46 -21.21
CA ASP A 119 13.75 -18.15 -21.84
C ASP A 119 13.29 -19.36 -21.02
N ALA A 120 14.22 -20.08 -20.38
CA ALA A 120 13.90 -21.19 -19.50
C ALA A 120 13.13 -20.72 -18.26
N ILE A 121 13.54 -19.60 -17.65
CA ILE A 121 12.84 -18.97 -16.52
C ILE A 121 11.47 -18.45 -16.96
N ALA A 122 11.39 -17.79 -18.12
CA ALA A 122 10.14 -17.27 -18.66
C ALA A 122 9.12 -18.40 -18.90
N LEU A 123 9.56 -19.52 -19.49
CA LEU A 123 8.71 -20.69 -19.74
C LEU A 123 8.26 -21.34 -18.42
N ALA A 124 9.17 -21.48 -17.45
CA ALA A 124 8.83 -22.00 -16.13
C ALA A 124 7.77 -21.11 -15.45
N TYR A 125 7.99 -19.79 -15.41
CA TYR A 125 7.05 -18.82 -14.86
C TYR A 125 5.67 -18.90 -15.51
N ALA A 126 5.60 -18.96 -16.84
CA ALA A 126 4.32 -19.05 -17.55
C ALA A 126 3.50 -20.30 -17.16
N THR A 127 4.17 -21.45 -16.97
CA THR A 127 3.50 -22.68 -16.55
C THR A 127 3.11 -22.67 -15.08
N VAL A 128 3.98 -22.17 -14.21
CA VAL A 128 3.69 -22.01 -12.78
C VAL A 128 2.55 -21.03 -12.58
N LEU A 129 2.48 -19.94 -13.36
CA LEU A 129 1.38 -18.97 -13.31
C LEU A 129 0.03 -19.64 -13.55
N LYS A 130 -0.08 -20.54 -14.53
CA LYS A 130 -1.32 -21.28 -14.79
C LYS A 130 -1.73 -22.16 -13.61
N ASP A 131 -0.78 -22.89 -13.03
CA ASP A 131 -1.03 -23.72 -11.86
C ASP A 131 -1.46 -22.86 -10.65
N CYS A 132 -0.81 -21.72 -10.45
CA CYS A 132 -1.16 -20.74 -9.41
C CYS A 132 -2.54 -20.12 -9.64
N GLU A 133 -2.94 -19.82 -10.87
CA GLU A 133 -4.27 -19.30 -11.19
C GLU A 133 -5.37 -20.29 -10.81
N ILE A 134 -5.18 -21.58 -11.11
CA ILE A 134 -6.11 -22.64 -10.73
C ILE A 134 -6.17 -22.76 -9.20
N HIS A 135 -5.01 -22.81 -8.55
CA HIS A 135 -4.92 -22.91 -7.10
C HIS A 135 -5.60 -21.74 -6.38
N CYS A 136 -5.32 -20.50 -6.80
CA CYS A 136 -5.94 -19.29 -6.25
C CYS A 136 -7.46 -19.27 -6.47
N PHE A 137 -7.92 -19.80 -7.61
CA PHE A 137 -9.35 -19.91 -7.90
C PHE A 137 -10.04 -20.90 -6.94
N ASP A 138 -9.44 -22.08 -6.75
CA ASP A 138 -9.98 -23.12 -5.87
C ASP A 138 -9.96 -22.69 -4.39
N GLU A 139 -8.83 -22.15 -3.90
CA GLU A 139 -8.74 -21.60 -2.54
C GLU A 139 -9.71 -20.42 -2.36
N GLY A 140 -9.85 -19.56 -3.37
CA GLY A 140 -10.79 -18.44 -3.35
C GLY A 140 -12.23 -18.92 -3.20
N ALA A 141 -12.62 -20.00 -3.89
CA ALA A 141 -13.94 -20.62 -3.74
C ALA A 141 -14.12 -21.21 -2.33
N GLU A 142 -13.13 -21.94 -1.81
CA GLU A 142 -13.17 -22.50 -0.45
C GLU A 142 -13.34 -21.40 0.60
N VAL A 143 -12.53 -20.34 0.55
CA VAL A 143 -12.61 -19.21 1.49
C VAL A 143 -13.98 -18.54 1.44
N LYS A 144 -14.59 -18.42 0.25
CA LYS A 144 -15.97 -17.90 0.12
C LYS A 144 -16.97 -18.81 0.83
N THR A 145 -16.84 -20.13 0.72
CA THR A 145 -17.73 -21.06 1.45
C THR A 145 -17.57 -20.99 2.97
N LEU A 146 -16.37 -20.64 3.46
CA LEU A 146 -16.08 -20.46 4.89
C LEU A 146 -16.56 -19.12 5.47
N GLY A 147 -17.18 -18.25 4.66
CA GLY A 147 -17.67 -16.93 5.10
C GLY A 147 -16.75 -15.76 4.76
N GLY A 148 -15.67 -16.01 4.02
CA GLY A 148 -14.79 -14.99 3.46
C GLY A 148 -13.90 -14.29 4.47
N LEU A 149 -13.43 -13.08 4.12
CA LEU A 149 -12.49 -12.35 4.95
C LEU A 149 -13.16 -11.84 6.23
N HIS A 150 -12.61 -12.25 7.39
CA HIS A 150 -12.97 -11.70 8.69
C HIS A 150 -11.96 -10.63 9.10
N VAL A 151 -12.42 -9.40 9.26
CA VAL A 151 -11.59 -8.27 9.68
C VAL A 151 -11.84 -7.99 11.17
N ILE A 152 -10.76 -8.01 11.96
CA ILE A 152 -10.81 -7.70 13.39
C ILE A 152 -10.14 -6.34 13.61
N GLY A 153 -10.91 -5.36 14.08
CA GLY A 153 -10.38 -4.11 14.59
C GLY A 153 -10.09 -4.23 16.08
N THR A 154 -8.86 -3.93 16.50
CA THR A 154 -8.42 -4.02 17.91
C THR A 154 -8.60 -2.74 18.69
N SER A 155 -8.91 -1.63 18.00
CA SER A 155 -9.15 -0.32 18.57
C SER A 155 -9.95 0.52 17.58
N LEU A 156 -10.51 1.63 18.05
CA LEU A 156 -11.15 2.63 17.19
C LEU A 156 -10.18 3.76 16.88
N HIS A 157 -10.20 4.20 15.63
CA HIS A 157 -9.46 5.38 15.22
C HIS A 157 -10.24 6.65 15.58
N GLU A 158 -9.52 7.76 15.62
CA GLU A 158 -10.08 9.10 15.84
C GLU A 158 -11.04 9.54 14.72
N SER A 159 -11.00 8.86 13.57
CA SER A 159 -11.94 9.06 12.48
C SER A 159 -12.61 7.75 12.03
N ARG A 160 -13.94 7.81 11.93
CA ARG A 160 -14.81 6.77 11.34
C ARG A 160 -14.41 6.44 9.91
N ARG A 161 -13.85 7.40 9.17
CA ARG A 161 -13.38 7.16 7.80
C ARG A 161 -12.28 6.10 7.76
N ILE A 162 -11.39 6.07 8.75
CA ILE A 162 -10.28 5.10 8.80
C ILE A 162 -10.84 3.73 9.20
N ASP A 163 -11.72 3.68 10.19
CA ASP A 163 -12.38 2.43 10.57
C ASP A 163 -13.22 1.85 9.44
N ASN A 164 -13.90 2.69 8.67
CA ASN A 164 -14.64 2.25 7.47
C ASN A 164 -13.71 1.77 6.35
N GLN A 165 -12.48 2.27 6.26
CA GLN A 165 -11.49 1.70 5.34
C GLN A 165 -11.10 0.28 5.76
N LEU A 166 -10.95 0.03 7.06
CA LEU A 166 -10.68 -1.30 7.58
C LEU A 166 -11.88 -2.24 7.33
N ARG A 167 -13.10 -1.79 7.62
CA ARG A 167 -14.34 -2.53 7.31
C ARG A 167 -14.46 -2.86 5.82
N GLY A 168 -14.16 -1.89 4.96
CA GLY A 168 -14.20 -2.03 3.51
C GLY A 168 -13.13 -2.96 2.92
N ARG A 169 -12.25 -3.53 3.74
CA ARG A 169 -11.35 -4.61 3.31
C ARG A 169 -12.10 -5.94 3.13
N ALA A 170 -13.12 -6.19 3.94
CA ALA A 170 -14.01 -7.34 3.79
C ALA A 170 -15.13 -7.08 2.77
N GLY A 171 -15.66 -8.14 2.19
CA GLY A 171 -16.86 -8.10 1.34
C GLY A 171 -16.71 -7.30 0.04
N ARG A 172 -15.53 -7.29 -0.57
CA ARG A 172 -15.29 -6.63 -1.85
C ARG A 172 -15.96 -7.42 -2.99
N GLN A 173 -16.40 -6.73 -4.04
CA GLN A 173 -17.08 -7.33 -5.20
C GLN A 173 -18.30 -8.22 -4.86
N GLY A 174 -18.92 -8.00 -3.69
CA GLY A 174 -20.04 -8.82 -3.22
C GLY A 174 -19.63 -10.16 -2.61
N ASP A 175 -18.34 -10.38 -2.36
CA ASP A 175 -17.86 -11.54 -1.64
C ASP A 175 -18.43 -11.59 -0.20
N PRO A 176 -18.59 -12.78 0.39
CA PRO A 176 -18.89 -12.88 1.81
C PRO A 176 -17.72 -12.33 2.63
N GLY A 177 -18.04 -11.73 3.77
CA GLY A 177 -17.05 -11.17 4.67
C GLY A 177 -17.72 -10.64 5.91
N SER A 178 -16.94 -10.52 6.97
CA SER A 178 -17.42 -10.01 8.25
C SER A 178 -16.41 -9.10 8.89
N THR A 179 -16.87 -8.19 9.74
CA THR A 179 -15.99 -7.29 10.47
C THR A 179 -16.46 -7.18 11.90
N ARG A 180 -15.53 -7.27 12.85
CA ARG A 180 -15.79 -7.09 14.28
C ARG A 180 -14.75 -6.17 14.88
N PHE A 181 -15.20 -5.19 15.66
CA PHE A 181 -14.31 -4.32 16.43
C PHE A 181 -14.37 -4.75 17.90
N MET A 182 -13.22 -5.02 18.47
CA MET A 182 -13.01 -5.26 19.89
C MET A 182 -12.30 -4.03 20.44
N VAL A 183 -12.85 -3.42 21.47
CA VAL A 183 -12.46 -2.09 21.90
C VAL A 183 -12.41 -2.05 23.42
N SER A 184 -11.39 -1.40 23.96
CA SER A 184 -11.25 -1.17 25.40
C SER A 184 -11.43 0.30 25.73
N LEU A 185 -12.04 0.61 26.88
CA LEU A 185 -12.09 1.98 27.40
C LEU A 185 -10.70 2.54 27.71
N GLN A 186 -9.70 1.68 27.88
CA GLN A 186 -8.32 2.08 28.14
C GLN A 186 -7.55 2.42 26.86
N ASP A 187 -8.17 2.28 25.68
CA ASP A 187 -7.52 2.57 24.41
C ASP A 187 -7.16 4.07 24.30
N GLU A 188 -6.11 4.35 23.53
CA GLU A 188 -5.55 5.69 23.39
C GLU A 188 -6.57 6.75 22.98
N MET A 189 -7.48 6.41 22.06
CA MET A 189 -8.52 7.33 21.61
C MET A 189 -9.39 7.81 22.78
N PHE A 190 -9.92 6.90 23.60
CA PHE A 190 -10.76 7.30 24.72
C PHE A 190 -9.98 8.05 25.80
N ARG A 191 -8.73 7.65 26.06
CA ARG A 191 -7.86 8.35 27.02
C ARG A 191 -7.57 9.80 26.61
N LYS A 192 -7.36 10.07 25.33
CA LYS A 192 -7.11 11.43 24.82
C LYS A 192 -8.35 12.30 24.90
N PHE A 193 -9.52 11.74 24.62
CA PHE A 193 -10.80 12.44 24.64
C PHE A 193 -11.53 12.31 25.99
N ASN A 194 -10.77 12.11 27.08
CA ASN A 194 -11.19 11.87 28.48
C ASN A 194 -12.09 12.95 29.13
N LEU A 195 -12.63 13.90 28.37
CA LEU A 195 -13.47 14.98 28.89
C LEU A 195 -14.82 14.47 29.44
N ASP A 196 -15.28 13.28 29.01
CA ASP A 196 -16.54 12.67 29.42
C ASP A 196 -16.45 11.13 29.41
N THR A 197 -15.46 10.50 30.05
CA THR A 197 -15.39 9.01 30.14
C THR A 197 -15.72 8.47 31.53
N GLU A 198 -15.80 9.33 32.56
CA GLU A 198 -16.22 8.89 33.90
C GLU A 198 -17.62 8.25 33.89
N TRP A 199 -18.56 8.79 33.11
CA TRP A 199 -19.89 8.18 33.00
C TRP A 199 -19.82 6.80 32.33
N ALA A 200 -18.92 6.59 31.36
CA ALA A 200 -18.75 5.31 30.66
C ALA A 200 -18.15 4.26 31.60
N VAL A 201 -17.12 4.62 32.36
CA VAL A 201 -16.52 3.77 33.40
C VAL A 201 -17.54 3.43 34.48
N ARG A 202 -18.33 4.42 34.95
CA ARG A 202 -19.41 4.21 35.94
C ARG A 202 -20.57 3.36 35.41
N LEU A 203 -20.89 3.47 34.13
CA LEU A 203 -21.95 2.66 33.50
C LEU A 203 -21.49 1.22 33.31
N ILE A 204 -20.24 1.04 32.89
CA ILE A 204 -19.63 -0.27 32.67
C ILE A 204 -19.41 -1.00 33.99
N SER A 205 -18.90 -0.33 35.03
CA SER A 205 -18.74 -0.94 36.35
C SER A 205 -20.06 -1.44 36.96
N ARG A 206 -21.19 -0.78 36.66
CA ARG A 206 -22.53 -1.22 37.07
C ARG A 206 -23.09 -2.39 36.26
N ILE A 207 -22.64 -2.56 35.02
CA ILE A 207 -23.13 -3.62 34.12
C ILE A 207 -22.32 -4.91 34.34
N THR A 208 -21.05 -4.77 34.68
CA THR A 208 -20.06 -5.84 34.61
C THR A 208 -19.83 -6.51 35.97
N ASP A 209 -20.26 -5.92 37.09
CA ASP A 209 -20.14 -6.46 38.47
C ASP A 209 -18.74 -7.04 38.83
N GLY A 210 -17.69 -6.64 38.12
CA GLY A 210 -16.31 -7.07 38.35
C GLY A 210 -15.83 -8.30 37.57
N GLU A 211 -16.62 -8.84 36.64
CA GLU A 211 -16.21 -9.97 35.77
C GLU A 211 -15.69 -9.49 34.41
N ASP A 212 -14.68 -10.15 33.81
CA ASP A 212 -14.18 -9.81 32.47
C ASP A 212 -15.14 -10.30 31.36
N ILE A 213 -16.35 -9.74 31.30
CA ILE A 213 -17.39 -10.08 30.33
C ILE A 213 -17.40 -9.05 29.19
N ALA A 214 -17.53 -9.52 27.95
CA ALA A 214 -17.75 -8.65 26.80
C ALA A 214 -19.09 -7.90 26.90
N ILE A 215 -19.04 -6.57 26.77
CA ILE A 215 -20.21 -5.71 26.92
C ILE A 215 -20.83 -5.45 25.53
N GLU A 216 -21.95 -6.13 25.24
CA GLU A 216 -22.66 -6.00 23.96
C GLU A 216 -23.91 -5.11 24.06
N SER A 217 -23.86 -4.03 24.86
CA SER A 217 -24.99 -3.12 25.00
C SER A 217 -25.01 -2.05 23.90
N ASN A 218 -26.12 -1.98 23.15
CA ASN A 218 -26.36 -0.94 22.14
C ASN A 218 -26.24 0.50 22.70
N ALA A 219 -26.57 0.70 23.99
CA ALA A 219 -26.47 2.00 24.63
C ALA A 219 -25.00 2.44 24.77
N VAL A 220 -24.12 1.53 25.18
CA VAL A 220 -22.68 1.80 25.32
C VAL A 220 -22.06 2.08 23.95
N VAL A 221 -22.38 1.25 22.94
CA VAL A 221 -21.91 1.45 21.55
C VAL A 221 -22.30 2.82 21.01
N LYS A 222 -23.55 3.25 21.20
CA LYS A 222 -24.02 4.57 20.73
C LYS A 222 -23.24 5.72 21.35
N GLN A 223 -22.88 5.61 22.62
CA GLN A 223 -22.11 6.65 23.30
C GLN A 223 -20.63 6.66 22.87
N LEU A 224 -20.01 5.50 22.69
CA LEU A 224 -18.65 5.40 22.14
C LEU A 224 -18.56 6.02 20.74
N LEU A 225 -19.56 5.80 19.90
CA LEU A 225 -19.67 6.47 18.59
C LEU A 225 -19.82 7.99 18.72
N GLY A 226 -20.47 8.47 19.77
CA GLY A 226 -20.56 9.90 20.10
C GLY A 226 -19.20 10.51 20.42
N LEU A 227 -18.37 9.83 21.20
CA LEU A 227 -16.99 10.26 21.50
C LEU A 227 -16.15 10.34 20.22
N GLN A 228 -16.29 9.37 19.33
CA GLN A 228 -15.60 9.38 18.04
C GLN A 228 -16.02 10.57 17.16
N ILE A 229 -17.31 10.93 17.12
CA ILE A 229 -17.80 12.11 16.39
C ILE A 229 -17.21 13.39 16.98
N ASN A 230 -17.05 13.48 18.30
CA ASN A 230 -16.43 14.62 18.95
C ASN A 230 -14.93 14.73 18.62
N ALA A 231 -14.23 13.60 18.59
CA ALA A 231 -12.84 13.54 18.12
C ALA A 231 -12.72 14.04 16.66
N GLU A 232 -13.60 13.58 15.77
CA GLU A 232 -13.63 14.05 14.38
C GLU A 232 -13.85 15.57 14.28
N LYS A 233 -14.76 16.13 15.08
CA LYS A 233 -15.02 17.57 15.13
C LYS A 233 -13.81 18.36 15.64
N TYR A 234 -13.13 17.86 16.67
CA TYR A 234 -11.92 18.48 17.21
C TYR A 234 -10.83 18.58 16.14
N TYR A 235 -10.51 17.47 15.46
CA TYR A 235 -9.51 17.47 14.39
C TYR A 235 -9.96 18.22 13.13
N PHE A 236 -11.27 18.29 12.87
CA PHE A 236 -11.79 19.15 11.81
C PHE A 236 -11.55 20.64 12.12
N GLY A 237 -11.78 21.06 13.37
CA GLY A 237 -11.50 22.44 13.81
C GLY A 237 -10.02 22.81 13.67
N ILE A 238 -9.11 21.94 14.10
CA ILE A 238 -7.66 22.16 13.95
C ILE A 238 -7.29 22.35 12.48
N ARG A 239 -7.77 21.46 11.60
CA ARG A 239 -7.49 21.55 10.16
C ARG A 239 -8.08 22.82 9.54
N LYS A 240 -9.27 23.24 9.96
CA LYS A 240 -9.88 24.48 9.49
C LYS A 240 -9.03 25.68 9.86
N ASN A 241 -8.62 25.78 11.13
CA ASN A 241 -7.76 26.88 11.59
C ASN A 241 -6.43 26.89 10.83
N LEU A 242 -5.83 25.72 10.57
CA LEU A 242 -4.59 25.63 9.80
C LEU A 242 -4.76 26.14 8.36
N VAL A 243 -5.85 25.77 7.68
CA VAL A 243 -6.18 26.25 6.33
C VAL A 243 -6.39 27.77 6.34
N GLU A 244 -7.10 28.31 7.32
CA GLU A 244 -7.30 29.76 7.46
C GLU A 244 -5.97 30.52 7.62
N PHE A 245 -5.00 29.97 8.36
CA PHE A 245 -3.65 30.56 8.45
C PHE A 245 -2.86 30.42 7.15
N ASP A 246 -3.00 29.29 6.46
CA ASP A 246 -2.31 29.03 5.19
C ASP A 246 -2.80 29.97 4.09
N GLU A 247 -4.11 30.24 4.01
CA GLU A 247 -4.68 31.22 3.06
C GLU A 247 -4.06 32.61 3.22
N VAL A 248 -3.80 33.05 4.45
CA VAL A 248 -3.13 34.33 4.73
C VAL A 248 -1.68 34.30 4.23
N LEU A 249 -0.94 33.22 4.55
CA LEU A 249 0.44 33.05 4.11
C LEU A 249 0.56 32.92 2.58
N GLU A 250 -0.39 32.26 1.93
CA GLU A 250 -0.43 32.10 0.48
C GLU A 250 -0.50 33.47 -0.21
N VAL A 251 -1.32 34.39 0.28
CA VAL A 251 -1.40 35.76 -0.26
C VAL A 251 -0.07 36.50 -0.11
N TYR A 252 0.59 36.39 1.04
CA TYR A 252 1.91 37.01 1.26
C TYR A 252 2.98 36.40 0.34
N ASN A 253 3.03 35.07 0.27
CA ASN A 253 3.99 34.33 -0.55
C ASN A 253 3.78 34.63 -2.03
N PHE A 254 2.54 34.58 -2.52
CA PHE A 254 2.21 34.91 -3.91
C PHE A 254 2.62 36.34 -4.25
N SER A 255 2.35 37.30 -3.36
CA SER A 255 2.77 38.68 -3.54
C SER A 255 4.29 38.79 -3.65
N GLN A 256 5.06 38.20 -2.72
CA GLN A 256 6.52 38.23 -2.75
C GLN A 256 7.09 37.54 -3.99
N LEU A 257 6.53 36.40 -4.39
CA LEU A 257 6.98 35.62 -5.54
C LEU A 257 6.72 36.39 -6.85
N LEU A 258 5.58 37.07 -6.97
CA LEU A 258 5.29 37.97 -8.08
C LEU A 258 6.26 39.16 -8.14
N TYR A 259 6.58 39.75 -6.99
CA TYR A 259 7.58 40.80 -6.87
C TYR A 259 8.96 40.31 -7.32
N PHE A 260 9.40 39.16 -6.80
CA PHE A 260 10.68 38.56 -7.16
C PHE A 260 10.73 38.22 -8.65
N TYR A 261 9.67 37.62 -9.20
CA TYR A 261 9.57 37.31 -10.63
C TYR A 261 9.66 38.58 -11.48
N THR A 262 8.99 39.67 -11.10
CA THR A 262 9.05 40.94 -11.83
C THR A 262 10.46 41.53 -11.82
N VAL A 263 11.14 41.52 -10.66
CA VAL A 263 12.52 42.02 -10.53
C VAL A 263 13.52 41.17 -11.31
N VAL A 264 13.35 39.84 -11.34
CA VAL A 264 14.24 38.92 -12.07
C VAL A 264 13.97 38.93 -13.57
N SER A 265 12.71 38.98 -14.00
CA SER A 265 12.34 38.98 -15.42
C SER A 265 12.56 40.34 -16.10
N PHE A 266 12.54 41.44 -15.35
CA PHE A 266 12.81 42.79 -15.86
C PHE A 266 14.00 43.42 -15.12
N PRO A 267 15.24 43.26 -15.62
CA PRO A 267 16.45 43.74 -14.94
C PRO A 267 16.63 45.27 -14.95
N ASP A 268 15.80 46.03 -15.68
CA ASP A 268 15.88 47.49 -15.69
C ASP A 268 15.27 48.09 -14.40
N ARG A 269 16.15 48.59 -13.54
CA ARG A 269 15.79 49.07 -12.19
C ARG A 269 14.91 50.33 -12.22
N TYR A 270 15.00 51.16 -13.25
CA TYR A 270 14.22 52.41 -13.31
C TYR A 270 12.74 52.15 -13.61
N ALA A 271 12.43 51.19 -14.48
CA ALA A 271 11.06 50.78 -14.80
C ALA A 271 10.35 50.15 -13.59
N ASN A 272 11.05 49.31 -12.83
CA ASN A 272 10.51 48.70 -11.61
C ASN A 272 10.21 49.74 -10.51
N ILE A 273 11.05 50.77 -10.36
CA ILE A 273 10.82 51.87 -9.40
C ILE A 273 9.59 52.70 -9.81
N GLN A 274 9.42 53.03 -11.10
CA GLN A 274 8.24 53.75 -11.58
C GLN A 274 6.95 52.96 -11.40
N LEU A 275 6.96 51.65 -11.70
CA LEU A 275 5.81 50.76 -11.48
C LEU A 275 5.45 50.67 -9.98
N PHE A 276 6.45 50.54 -9.11
CA PHE A 276 6.22 50.50 -7.66
C PHE A 276 5.63 51.80 -7.13
N PHE A 277 6.21 52.96 -7.49
CA PHE A 277 5.67 54.27 -7.10
C PHE A 277 4.27 54.50 -7.66
N GLY A 278 3.99 54.10 -8.90
CA GLY A 278 2.65 54.18 -9.49
C GLY A 278 1.62 53.32 -8.75
N PHE A 279 1.97 52.10 -8.38
CA PHE A 279 1.08 51.20 -7.64
C PHE A 279 0.81 51.69 -6.21
N VAL A 280 1.84 52.21 -5.52
CA VAL A 280 1.70 52.82 -4.20
C VAL A 280 0.84 54.08 -4.27
N LEU A 281 1.07 54.97 -5.24
CA LEU A 281 0.28 56.20 -5.42
C LEU A 281 -1.20 55.88 -5.69
N TYR A 282 -1.48 54.88 -6.54
CA TYR A 282 -2.83 54.43 -6.85
C TYR A 282 -3.55 53.84 -5.64
N LYS A 283 -2.86 53.03 -4.83
CA LYS A 283 -3.44 52.41 -3.63
C LYS A 283 -3.66 53.43 -2.51
N VAL A 284 -2.77 54.42 -2.36
CA VAL A 284 -2.95 55.55 -1.44
C VAL A 284 -4.15 56.41 -1.86
N LEU A 285 -4.32 56.67 -3.16
CA LEU A 285 -5.48 57.45 -3.66
C LEU A 285 -6.83 56.75 -3.45
N LEU A 286 -6.87 55.41 -3.52
CA LEU A 286 -8.10 54.62 -3.32
C LEU A 286 -8.45 54.35 -1.86
N VAL A 287 -7.47 54.37 -0.94
CA VAL A 287 -7.68 54.08 0.49
C VAL A 287 -7.96 55.34 1.33
N THR A 288 -7.84 56.53 0.75
CA THR A 288 -8.34 57.78 1.36
C THR A 288 -9.68 58.17 0.75
N PRO A 289 -10.83 57.73 1.29
CA PRO A 289 -12.06 58.46 1.06
C PRO A 289 -11.98 59.74 1.90
N GLU A 290 -11.82 60.87 1.21
CA GLU A 290 -12.27 62.20 1.63
C GLU A 290 -12.07 62.58 3.12
N TYR A 291 -10.95 63.24 3.43
CA TYR A 291 -11.03 64.38 4.33
C TYR A 291 -11.66 65.54 3.54
N ARG A 292 -12.98 65.67 3.61
CA ARG A 292 -13.69 66.93 3.38
C ARG A 292 -15.02 66.94 4.11
#